data_AF-A0A2T4U6K3-F1
#
_entry.id   AF-A0A2T4U6K3-F1
#
_cell.length_a   1.000
_cell.length_b   1.000
_cell.length_c   1.000
_cell.angle_alpha   90.00
_cell.angle_beta   90.00
_cell.angle_gamma   90.00
#
_symmetry.space_group_name_H-M   'P 1'
#
loop_
_entity.id
_entity.type
_entity.pdbx_description
1 polymer ?
#
loop_
_entity_poly.entity_id
_entity_poly.type
_entity_poly.pdbx_seq_one_letter_code
_entity_poly.pdbx_strand_id
1 'polypeptide(L)'
;MDKMKKLLFLILFLTAGGCGGTDATLSSADYELPFHVLQPESLSEEWAAKETIYDENLVILTYEHKEKGTIELIQDQQIQGLNKEELRLYMNEGAWPVSAKIDGNSQTLMIDDYVGEWSAFPEADQHLQYTFVRQFDLYAEPQQGMPYYQVIGRDVSSSDIINFVESLEMING
;
A
#
# COMPACT_ATOMS: atom_id res chain seq x y z
N MET A 1 28.00 -29.77 -48.29
CA MET A 1 27.58 -30.04 -46.90
C MET A 1 28.02 -28.94 -45.91
N ASP A 2 28.49 -27.77 -46.39
CA ASP A 2 28.99 -26.67 -45.55
C ASP A 2 28.04 -25.48 -45.38
N LYS A 3 26.97 -25.37 -46.18
CA LYS A 3 26.02 -24.24 -46.09
C LYS A 3 24.99 -24.41 -44.97
N MET A 4 24.55 -25.64 -44.66
CA MET A 4 23.59 -25.89 -43.58
C MET A 4 24.21 -25.75 -42.17
N LYS A 5 25.50 -26.07 -41.99
CA LYS A 5 26.19 -25.90 -40.71
C LYS A 5 26.41 -24.42 -40.34
N LYS A 6 26.58 -23.54 -41.34
CA LYS A 6 26.71 -22.09 -41.13
C LYS A 6 25.38 -21.42 -40.76
N LEU A 7 24.25 -21.94 -41.25
CA LEU A 7 22.93 -21.42 -40.90
C LEU A 7 22.55 -21.75 -39.44
N LEU A 8 22.95 -22.92 -38.95
CA LEU A 8 22.64 -23.39 -37.60
C LEU A 8 23.39 -22.60 -36.51
N PHE A 9 24.58 -22.09 -36.82
CA PHE A 9 25.33 -21.20 -35.91
C PHE A 9 24.78 -19.77 -35.86
N LEU A 10 24.04 -19.33 -36.89
CA LEU A 10 23.44 -17.99 -36.92
C LEU A 10 22.17 -17.91 -36.04
N ILE A 11 21.42 -19.01 -35.94
CA ILE A 11 20.20 -19.09 -35.13
C ILE A 11 20.52 -19.19 -33.63
N LEU A 12 21.65 -19.81 -33.27
CA LEU A 12 22.08 -19.95 -31.88
C LEU A 12 22.60 -18.63 -31.25
N PHE A 13 22.90 -17.61 -32.07
CA PHE A 13 23.36 -16.30 -31.58
C PHE A 13 22.21 -15.29 -31.36
N LEU A 14 20.98 -15.62 -31.77
CA LEU A 14 19.80 -14.75 -31.65
C LEU A 14 18.98 -15.01 -30.38
N THR A 15 19.28 -16.06 -29.61
CA THR A 15 18.53 -16.41 -28.39
C THR A 15 19.29 -16.13 -27.09
N ALA A 16 20.46 -15.49 -27.17
CA ALA A 16 21.27 -15.08 -26.02
C ALA A 16 21.16 -13.58 -25.70
N GLY A 17 20.11 -12.91 -26.16
CA GLY A 17 19.69 -11.59 -25.65
C GLY A 17 18.90 -11.80 -24.38
N GLY A 18 19.56 -11.60 -23.24
CA GLY A 18 19.08 -11.92 -21.91
C GLY A 18 17.69 -11.37 -21.60
N CYS A 19 16.91 -12.24 -20.96
CA CYS A 19 15.93 -11.87 -19.95
C CYS A 19 16.70 -11.12 -18.86
N GLY A 20 16.60 -9.80 -18.84
CA GLY A 20 17.20 -8.94 -17.85
C GLY A 20 16.22 -7.85 -17.51
N GLY A 21 15.61 -7.98 -16.34
CA GLY A 21 14.85 -6.95 -15.63
C GLY A 21 13.79 -6.25 -16.47
N THR A 22 12.53 -6.57 -16.23
CA THR A 22 11.52 -5.51 -16.26
C THR A 22 11.92 -4.46 -15.23
N ASP A 23 12.81 -3.54 -15.62
CA ASP A 23 12.80 -2.18 -15.12
C ASP A 23 11.43 -1.64 -15.54
N ALA A 24 10.42 -1.91 -14.70
CA ALA A 24 9.18 -1.17 -14.70
C ALA A 24 9.61 0.28 -14.46
N THR A 25 9.76 0.97 -15.58
CA THR A 25 10.25 2.33 -15.63
C THR A 25 9.22 3.15 -14.87
N LEU A 26 9.60 3.62 -13.69
CA LEU A 26 8.97 4.74 -13.00
C LEU A 26 8.95 5.90 -14.00
N SER A 27 7.90 5.97 -14.80
CA SER A 27 7.57 7.18 -15.52
C SER A 27 7.02 8.14 -14.48
N SER A 28 7.93 8.84 -13.81
CA SER A 28 7.67 10.09 -13.10
C SER A 28 7.09 11.07 -14.11
N ALA A 29 5.80 10.95 -14.38
CA ALA A 29 5.02 12.09 -14.79
C ALA A 29 4.94 12.98 -13.55
N ASP A 30 5.42 14.21 -13.68
CA ASP A 30 5.34 15.28 -12.69
C ASP A 30 3.87 15.59 -12.37
N TYR A 31 3.19 14.68 -11.68
CA TYR A 31 1.88 14.91 -11.10
C TYR A 31 2.11 15.62 -9.77
N GLU A 32 1.91 16.94 -9.77
CA GLU A 32 1.75 17.70 -8.53
C GLU A 32 0.44 17.25 -7.87
N LEU A 33 0.52 16.22 -7.02
CA LEU A 33 -0.62 15.79 -6.21
C LEU A 33 -0.88 16.83 -5.12
N PRO A 34 -2.15 17.15 -4.81
CA PRO A 34 -2.49 18.14 -3.78
C PRO A 34 -2.30 17.59 -2.34
N PHE A 35 -1.60 16.47 -2.17
CA PHE A 35 -1.35 15.84 -0.88
C PHE A 35 -0.06 15.02 -0.92
N HIS A 36 0.48 14.77 0.28
CA HIS A 36 1.67 13.95 0.45
C HIS A 36 1.40 12.48 0.12
N VAL A 37 2.33 11.87 -0.60
CA VAL A 37 2.28 10.45 -0.96
C VAL A 37 3.12 9.63 0.02
N LEU A 38 2.52 8.60 0.59
CA LEU A 38 3.23 7.56 1.34
C LEU A 38 3.74 6.48 0.40
N GLN A 39 4.97 6.04 0.63
CA GLN A 39 5.56 4.86 0.01
C GLN A 39 6.45 4.13 1.02
N PRO A 40 6.59 2.80 0.91
CA PRO A 40 7.52 2.07 1.74
C PRO A 40 8.97 2.53 1.47
N GLU A 41 9.72 2.90 2.51
CA GLU A 41 11.13 3.32 2.41
C GLU A 41 11.97 2.23 1.75
N SER A 42 11.70 0.98 2.14
CA SER A 42 12.24 -0.20 1.51
C SER A 42 11.19 -1.30 1.51
N LEU A 43 11.02 -1.93 0.35
CA LEU A 43 10.32 -3.19 0.27
C LEU A 43 11.31 -4.30 0.66
N SER A 44 10.86 -5.32 1.38
CA SER A 44 11.67 -6.54 1.50
C SER A 44 11.94 -7.09 0.09
N GLU A 45 13.04 -7.84 -0.09
CA GLU A 45 13.48 -8.35 -1.40
C GLU A 45 12.43 -9.17 -2.17
N GLU A 46 11.35 -9.57 -1.49
CA GLU A 46 10.31 -10.44 -1.98
C GLU A 46 9.05 -9.69 -2.44
N TRP A 47 8.88 -8.42 -2.04
CA TRP A 47 7.80 -7.54 -2.49
C TRP A 47 8.24 -6.69 -3.68
N ALA A 48 7.42 -6.66 -4.73
CA ALA A 48 7.66 -5.82 -5.90
C ALA A 48 6.45 -4.94 -6.19
N ALA A 49 6.70 -3.67 -6.54
CA ALA A 49 5.67 -2.80 -7.09
C ALA A 49 5.18 -3.37 -8.43
N LYS A 50 3.87 -3.60 -8.52
CA LYS A 50 3.19 -4.19 -9.68
C LYS A 50 2.47 -3.15 -10.50
N GLU A 51 1.73 -2.26 -9.83
CA GLU A 51 0.88 -1.28 -10.48
C GLU A 51 0.86 0.01 -9.66
N THR A 52 0.70 1.12 -10.37
CA THR A 52 0.55 2.45 -9.79
C THR A 52 -0.47 3.21 -10.60
N ILE A 53 -1.51 3.70 -9.93
CA ILE A 53 -2.59 4.49 -10.50
C ILE A 53 -2.57 5.86 -9.82
N TYR A 54 -2.50 6.90 -10.64
CA TYR A 54 -2.61 8.29 -10.22
C TYR A 54 -3.89 8.90 -10.82
N ASP A 55 -4.69 9.53 -9.97
CA ASP A 55 -5.83 10.37 -10.33
C ASP A 55 -5.77 11.64 -9.44
N GLU A 56 -6.55 12.68 -9.78
CA GLU A 56 -6.41 14.03 -9.21
C GLU A 56 -6.35 14.07 -7.68
N ASN A 57 -7.09 13.17 -7.01
CA ASN A 57 -7.14 13.08 -5.55
C ASN A 57 -6.89 11.66 -5.01
N LEU A 58 -6.38 10.75 -5.84
CA LEU A 58 -6.27 9.33 -5.52
C LEU A 58 -4.94 8.77 -6.01
N VAL A 59 -4.25 8.08 -5.11
CA VAL A 59 -3.09 7.24 -5.44
C VAL A 59 -3.38 5.82 -5.01
N ILE A 60 -3.19 4.87 -5.93
CA ILE A 60 -3.22 3.44 -5.62
C ILE A 60 -1.88 2.83 -6.02
N LEU A 61 -1.21 2.19 -5.06
CA LEU A 61 0.04 1.46 -5.24
C LEU A 61 -0.20 0.00 -4.91
N THR A 62 0.00 -0.88 -5.88
CA THR A 62 -0.18 -2.33 -5.70
C THR A 62 1.17 -3.02 -5.66
N TYR A 63 1.40 -3.79 -4.61
CA TYR A 63 2.60 -4.59 -4.38
C TYR A 63 2.24 -6.07 -4.40
N GLU A 64 3.07 -6.89 -5.03
CA GLU A 64 2.90 -8.33 -5.14
C GLU A 64 4.11 -9.05 -4.57
N HIS A 65 3.84 -10.06 -3.76
CA HIS A 65 4.85 -10.97 -3.23
C HIS A 65 4.89 -12.24 -4.07
N LYS A 66 6.09 -12.80 -4.29
CA LYS A 66 6.25 -14.01 -5.14
C LYS A 66 5.52 -15.26 -4.61
N GLU A 67 5.39 -15.38 -3.29
CA GLU A 67 4.87 -16.60 -2.64
C GLU A 67 3.67 -16.37 -1.69
N LYS A 68 3.30 -15.11 -1.44
CA LYS A 68 2.23 -14.76 -0.49
C LYS A 68 1.02 -14.28 -1.30
N GLY A 69 0.75 -12.99 -1.25
CA GLY A 69 -0.31 -12.37 -2.02
C GLY A 69 0.01 -10.92 -2.36
N THR A 70 -1.00 -10.08 -2.28
CA THR A 70 -0.93 -8.68 -2.73
C THR A 70 -1.26 -7.72 -1.60
N ILE A 71 -0.57 -6.58 -1.59
CA ILE A 71 -0.87 -5.44 -0.74
C ILE A 71 -1.18 -4.24 -1.64
N GLU A 72 -2.33 -3.61 -1.42
CA GLU A 72 -2.74 -2.37 -2.09
C GLU A 72 -2.70 -1.23 -1.07
N LEU A 73 -1.93 -0.18 -1.36
CA LEU A 73 -1.94 1.09 -0.62
C LEU A 73 -2.76 2.12 -1.40
N ILE A 74 -3.84 2.57 -0.79
CA ILE A 74 -4.78 3.57 -1.33
C ILE A 74 -4.63 4.84 -0.50
N GLN A 75 -4.52 5.98 -1.17
CA GLN A 75 -4.38 7.29 -0.55
C GLN A 75 -5.38 8.23 -1.22
N ASP A 76 -6.38 8.66 -0.45
CA ASP A 76 -7.48 9.49 -0.95
C ASP A 76 -8.09 10.30 0.19
N GLN A 77 -8.29 11.59 -0.04
CA GLN A 77 -8.90 12.51 0.92
C GLN A 77 -10.38 12.21 1.20
N GLN A 78 -11.03 11.43 0.32
CA GLN A 78 -12.45 11.10 0.40
C GLN A 78 -12.74 9.78 1.10
N ILE A 79 -11.72 8.97 1.44
CA ILE A 79 -11.93 7.70 2.16
C ILE A 79 -12.77 7.97 3.41
N GLN A 80 -13.92 7.30 3.47
CA GLN A 80 -14.81 7.32 4.61
C GLN A 80 -14.56 6.09 5.47
N GLY A 81 -15.03 6.13 6.72
CA GLY A 81 -15.03 4.95 7.59
C GLY A 81 -14.11 5.05 8.80
N LEU A 82 -13.42 6.17 9.02
CA LEU A 82 -12.76 6.44 10.31
C LEU A 82 -13.56 7.44 11.13
N ASN A 83 -13.87 7.07 12.37
CA ASN A 83 -14.47 7.98 13.33
C ASN A 83 -13.38 8.78 14.07
N LYS A 84 -13.10 10.00 13.60
CA LYS A 84 -12.07 10.87 14.18
C LYS A 84 -12.25 11.12 15.68
N GLU A 85 -13.49 11.26 16.14
CA GLU A 85 -13.75 11.53 17.56
C GLU A 85 -13.38 10.32 18.42
N GLU A 86 -13.68 9.10 17.95
CA GLU A 86 -13.31 7.86 18.63
C GLU A 86 -11.80 7.63 18.60
N LEU A 87 -11.14 7.88 17.47
CA LEU A 87 -9.67 7.79 17.40
C LEU A 87 -9.01 8.80 18.36
N ARG A 88 -9.49 10.04 18.43
CA ARG A 88 -9.00 11.04 19.40
C ARG A 88 -9.23 10.60 20.84
N LEU A 89 -10.40 10.04 21.13
CA LEU A 89 -10.72 9.54 22.47
C LEU A 89 -9.77 8.39 22.85
N TYR A 90 -9.53 7.46 21.94
CA TYR A 90 -8.58 6.37 22.12
C TYR A 90 -7.18 6.88 22.42
N MET A 91 -6.69 7.86 21.65
CA MET A 91 -5.40 8.49 21.86
C MET A 91 -5.29 9.21 23.21
N ASN A 92 -6.39 9.77 23.72
CA ASN A 92 -6.41 10.52 24.97
C ASN A 92 -6.59 9.63 26.22
N GLU A 93 -7.45 8.62 26.14
CA GLU A 93 -7.92 7.84 27.30
C GLU A 93 -7.28 6.45 27.37
N GLY A 94 -6.69 5.96 26.28
CA GLY A 94 -6.07 4.62 26.19
C GLY A 94 -7.06 3.47 26.35
N ALA A 95 -8.37 3.75 26.36
CA ALA A 95 -9.45 2.79 26.56
C ALA A 95 -10.60 3.02 25.59
N TRP A 96 -11.28 1.94 25.21
CA TRP A 96 -12.36 1.98 24.22
C TRP A 96 -13.69 2.42 24.86
N PRO A 97 -14.43 3.38 24.27
CA PRO A 97 -15.86 3.50 24.58
C PRO A 97 -16.58 2.28 24.02
N VAL A 98 -17.28 1.54 24.89
CA VAL A 98 -17.97 0.27 24.57
C VAL A 98 -18.99 0.39 23.42
N SER A 99 -19.39 1.61 23.05
CA SER A 99 -20.36 1.93 21.99
C SER A 99 -19.80 1.90 20.56
N ALA A 100 -18.48 1.80 20.37
CA ALA A 100 -17.80 2.07 19.10
C ALA A 100 -17.45 0.82 18.25
N LYS A 101 -18.23 -0.27 18.33
CA LYS A 101 -18.06 -1.41 17.41
C LYS A 101 -18.91 -1.17 16.17
N ILE A 102 -18.32 -0.52 15.15
CA ILE A 102 -18.89 -0.32 13.82
C ILE A 102 -18.85 -1.65 13.05
N ASP A 103 -19.45 -2.71 13.59
CA ASP A 103 -19.43 -4.11 13.13
C ASP A 103 -18.36 -4.95 13.83
N GLY A 104 -18.76 -6.10 14.40
CA GLY A 104 -17.97 -6.87 15.38
C GLY A 104 -16.63 -7.45 14.92
N ASN A 105 -16.16 -7.11 13.72
CA ASN A 105 -14.89 -7.52 13.12
C ASN A 105 -13.88 -6.37 12.97
N SER A 106 -14.19 -5.17 13.45
CA SER A 106 -13.25 -4.05 13.45
C SER A 106 -12.53 -3.87 14.79
N GLN A 107 -11.24 -3.52 14.73
CA GLN A 107 -10.40 -3.21 15.88
C GLN A 107 -9.59 -1.95 15.59
N THR A 108 -9.61 -0.96 16.48
CA THR A 108 -8.65 0.15 16.36
C THR A 108 -7.25 -0.28 16.77
N LEU A 109 -6.28 0.11 15.96
CA LEU A 109 -4.88 -0.25 16.08
C LEU A 109 -4.01 0.97 15.83
N MET A 110 -2.94 1.09 16.61
CA MET A 110 -1.88 2.07 16.42
C MET A 110 -0.64 1.33 15.91
N ILE A 111 -0.06 1.83 14.83
CA ILE A 111 1.16 1.32 14.20
C ILE A 111 2.07 2.52 13.99
N ASP A 112 3.19 2.58 14.72
CA ASP A 112 4.11 3.71 14.75
C ASP A 112 3.41 5.07 14.88
N ASP A 113 3.54 5.95 13.88
CA ASP A 113 2.97 7.30 13.85
C ASP A 113 1.52 7.34 13.33
N TYR A 114 0.93 6.18 13.08
CA TYR A 114 -0.40 6.02 12.51
C TYR A 114 -1.39 5.42 13.50
N VAL A 115 -2.66 5.79 13.34
CA VAL A 115 -3.78 5.25 14.10
C VAL A 115 -4.98 5.08 13.19
N GLY A 116 -5.72 3.99 13.37
CA GLY A 116 -6.77 3.62 12.44
C GLY A 116 -7.57 2.40 12.86
N GLU A 117 -8.40 1.93 11.95
CA GLU A 117 -9.30 0.79 12.14
C GLU A 117 -8.89 -0.38 11.24
N TRP A 118 -8.75 -1.54 11.87
CA TRP A 118 -8.46 -2.83 11.26
C TRP A 118 -9.75 -3.62 11.10
N SER A 119 -10.02 -4.11 9.89
CA SER A 119 -11.20 -4.93 9.59
C SER A 119 -10.77 -6.21 8.86
N ALA A 120 -11.30 -7.35 9.31
CA ALA A 120 -11.10 -8.63 8.64
C ALA A 120 -12.40 -9.10 7.97
N PHE A 121 -12.32 -9.42 6.68
CA PHE A 121 -13.45 -9.88 5.88
C PHE A 121 -13.24 -11.34 5.44
N PRO A 122 -13.56 -12.31 6.31
CA PRO A 122 -13.28 -13.73 6.04
C PRO A 122 -14.11 -14.33 4.89
N GLU A 123 -15.20 -13.67 4.47
CA GLU A 123 -16.10 -14.13 3.42
C GLU A 123 -15.64 -13.75 1.99
N ALA A 124 -14.66 -12.85 1.86
CA ALA A 124 -14.10 -12.39 0.60
C ALA A 124 -12.58 -12.63 0.58
N ASP A 125 -12.17 -13.86 0.27
CA ASP A 125 -10.78 -14.21 -0.06
C ASP A 125 -9.70 -13.71 0.94
N GLN A 126 -9.96 -13.83 2.25
CA GLN A 126 -9.06 -13.40 3.32
C GLN A 126 -8.57 -11.94 3.19
N HIS A 127 -9.49 -11.03 2.89
CA HIS A 127 -9.15 -9.62 2.86
C HIS A 127 -8.96 -9.06 4.28
N LEU A 128 -7.78 -8.50 4.49
CA LEU A 128 -7.46 -7.69 5.66
C LEU A 128 -7.38 -6.24 5.22
N GLN A 129 -8.06 -5.36 5.93
CA GLN A 129 -8.09 -3.94 5.62
C GLN A 129 -7.66 -3.15 6.85
N TYR A 130 -6.74 -2.21 6.67
CA TYR A 130 -6.40 -1.22 7.67
C TYR A 130 -6.59 0.17 7.08
N THR A 131 -7.55 0.92 7.59
CA THR A 131 -7.75 2.33 7.23
C THR A 131 -7.15 3.18 8.35
N PHE A 132 -6.31 4.16 8.04
CA PHE A 132 -5.54 4.90 9.05
C PHE A 132 -5.20 6.33 8.63
N VAL A 133 -4.78 7.11 9.62
CA VAL A 133 -4.29 8.49 9.49
C VAL A 133 -3.04 8.68 10.35
N ARG A 134 -2.26 9.74 10.09
CA ARG A 134 -1.19 10.14 11.01
C ARG A 134 -1.81 10.66 12.30
N GLN A 135 -1.23 10.29 13.44
CA GLN A 135 -1.71 10.71 14.75
C GLN A 135 -1.77 12.23 14.91
N PHE A 136 -0.75 12.95 14.40
CA PHE A 136 -0.71 14.40 14.45
C PHE A 136 -1.87 15.06 13.69
N ASP A 137 -2.26 14.49 12.55
CA ASP A 137 -3.33 15.03 11.70
C ASP A 137 -4.69 14.94 12.40
N LEU A 138 -4.89 14.04 13.37
CA LEU A 138 -6.13 14.02 14.16
C LEU A 138 -6.39 15.35 14.89
N TYR A 139 -5.36 16.11 15.24
CA TYR A 139 -5.49 17.34 16.02
C TYR A 139 -5.26 18.61 15.21
N ALA A 140 -4.74 18.49 13.99
CA ALA A 140 -4.59 19.59 13.05
C ALA A 140 -5.70 19.51 11.99
N GLU A 141 -6.38 20.63 11.69
CA GLU A 141 -7.20 20.71 10.48
C GLU A 141 -6.30 21.20 9.32
N PRO A 142 -5.81 20.32 8.45
CA PRO A 142 -5.08 20.75 7.26
C PRO A 142 -5.97 21.59 6.34
N GLN A 143 -5.40 22.64 5.75
CA GLN A 143 -6.13 23.54 4.83
C GLN A 143 -6.70 22.83 3.60
N GLN A 144 -6.16 21.66 3.24
CA GLN A 144 -6.57 20.85 2.09
C GLN A 144 -7.23 19.52 2.48
N GLY A 145 -7.71 19.39 3.73
CA GLY A 145 -8.33 18.14 4.19
C GLY A 145 -7.33 17.10 4.67
N MET A 146 -7.81 16.19 5.50
CA MET A 146 -7.00 15.15 6.16
C MET A 146 -6.74 14.03 5.15
N PRO A 147 -5.47 13.68 4.87
CA PRO A 147 -5.20 12.52 4.05
C PRO A 147 -5.57 11.27 4.85
N TYR A 148 -6.31 10.38 4.22
CA TYR A 148 -6.57 9.05 4.72
C TYR A 148 -5.82 8.04 3.89
N TYR A 149 -5.37 7.00 4.57
CA TYR A 149 -4.64 5.91 3.97
C TYR A 149 -5.39 4.62 4.22
N GLN A 150 -5.34 3.72 3.26
CA GLN A 150 -5.91 2.41 3.41
C GLN A 150 -4.95 1.38 2.83
N VAL A 151 -4.64 0.36 3.62
CA VAL A 151 -3.91 -0.81 3.17
C VAL A 151 -4.87 -2.00 3.12
N ILE A 152 -4.95 -2.62 1.95
CA ILE A 152 -5.73 -3.84 1.72
C ILE A 152 -4.76 -4.96 1.41
N GLY A 153 -4.76 -6.01 2.22
CA GLY A 153 -4.03 -7.24 1.97
C GLY A 153 -4.96 -8.36 1.53
N ARG A 154 -4.53 -9.12 0.51
CA ARG A 154 -5.21 -10.34 0.04
C ARG A 154 -4.22 -11.49 0.08
N ASP A 155 -4.61 -12.61 0.69
CA ASP A 155 -3.73 -13.78 0.92
C ASP A 155 -2.41 -13.43 1.64
N VAL A 156 -2.46 -12.47 2.56
CA VAL A 156 -1.32 -12.02 3.37
C VAL A 156 -1.65 -12.07 4.86
N SER A 157 -0.64 -12.17 5.70
CA SER A 157 -0.84 -12.17 7.15
C SER A 157 -1.04 -10.77 7.71
N SER A 158 -1.66 -10.66 8.88
CA SER A 158 -1.74 -9.38 9.60
C SER A 158 -0.36 -8.78 9.88
N SER A 159 0.63 -9.62 10.18
CA SER A 159 2.03 -9.18 10.36
C SER A 159 2.64 -8.59 9.10
N ASP A 160 2.29 -9.09 7.92
CA ASP A 160 2.82 -8.52 6.67
C ASP A 160 2.28 -7.10 6.45
N ILE A 161 0.99 -6.86 6.74
CA ILE A 161 0.40 -5.51 6.66
C ILE A 161 1.01 -4.58 7.72
N ILE A 162 1.19 -5.06 8.96
CA ILE A 162 1.80 -4.24 10.02
C ILE A 162 3.21 -3.82 9.59
N ASN A 163 4.07 -4.77 9.21
CA ASN A 163 5.43 -4.47 8.76
C ASN A 163 5.43 -3.55 7.53
N PHE A 164 4.47 -3.69 6.62
CA PHE A 164 4.33 -2.80 5.47
C PHE A 164 4.00 -1.37 5.91
N VAL A 165 3.04 -1.19 6.83
CA VAL A 165 2.66 0.13 7.36
C VAL A 165 3.80 0.77 8.14
N GLU A 166 4.53 0.01 8.96
CA GLU A 166 5.73 0.47 9.68
C GLU A 166 6.82 0.97 8.72
N SER A 167 6.89 0.44 7.50
CA SER A 167 7.86 0.88 6.48
C SER A 167 7.44 2.14 5.72
N LEU A 168 6.22 2.66 5.92
CA LEU A 168 5.70 3.78 5.14
C LEU A 168 6.34 5.11 5.54
N GLU A 169 6.99 5.73 4.57
CA GLU A 169 7.59 7.05 4.68
C GLU A 169 6.87 8.05 3.78
N MET A 170 6.88 9.30 4.22
CA MET A 170 6.31 10.41 3.47
C MET A 170 7.32 10.90 2.44
N ILE A 171 6.99 10.74 1.16
CA ILE A 171 7.79 11.31 0.08
C ILE A 171 7.21 12.69 -0.25
N ASN A 172 8.02 13.73 -0.04
CA ASN A 172 7.68 15.06 -0.53
C ASN A 172 7.80 15.07 -2.05
N GLY A 173 6.70 15.38 -2.73
CA GLY A 173 6.71 15.79 -4.14
C GLY A 173 7.39 17.13 -4.31
#